data_AF-K1RG08-F1
#
_entry.id   AF-K1RG08-F1
#
_cell.length_a   1.000
_cell.length_b   1.000
_cell.length_c   1.000
_cell.angle_alpha   90.00
_cell.angle_beta   90.00
_cell.angle_gamma   90.00
#
_symmetry.space_group_name_H-M   'P 1'
#
loop_
_entity.id
_entity.type
_entity.pdbx_description
1 polymer ?
#
loop_
_entity_poly.entity_id
_entity_poly.type
_entity_poly.pdbx_seq_one_letter_code
_entity_poly.pdbx_strand_id
1 'polypeptide(L)'
;MESMRDTRRIMEKEIKKGSTPLRFEKISIDETCYQEIISREKILEVLRYIHRVGEYKTYANKMVINNVYTYMRMNTPDFTRARSIFDREKIYHQMLRQEKKLQPNYDGDCYIETAKCIFSLPEVQWEKCRMQYKDEDTFGFVLSNKYILGLYKYCREARRDLALDQVKQENDKTGRLMGLKDV
;
A
#
# COMPACT_ATOMS: atom_id res chain seq x y z
N MET A 1 -3.14 -11.45 -13.32
CA MET A 1 -2.75 -11.32 -11.89
C MET A 1 -2.47 -12.73 -11.38
N GLU A 2 -1.34 -12.98 -10.70
CA GLU A 2 -1.17 -14.26 -9.99
C GLU A 2 -2.40 -14.51 -9.11
N SER A 3 -2.91 -15.73 -9.01
CA SER A 3 -4.06 -16.02 -8.14
C SER A 3 -3.69 -15.77 -6.67
N MET A 4 -4.64 -15.51 -5.78
CA MET A 4 -4.37 -15.57 -4.33
C MET A 4 -3.81 -16.94 -3.92
N ARG A 5 -4.16 -18.00 -4.66
CA ARG A 5 -3.56 -19.33 -4.52
C ARG A 5 -2.06 -19.33 -4.83
N ASP A 6 -1.66 -18.70 -5.92
CA ASP A 6 -0.25 -18.61 -6.32
C ASP A 6 0.55 -17.76 -5.33
N THR A 7 -0.01 -16.64 -4.91
CA THR A 7 0.60 -15.77 -3.89
C THR A 7 0.80 -16.52 -2.58
N ARG A 8 -0.21 -17.27 -2.11
CA ARG A 8 -0.07 -18.13 -0.93
C ARG A 8 1.06 -19.15 -1.09
N ARG A 9 1.12 -19.84 -2.23
CA ARG A 9 2.17 -20.83 -2.52
C ARG A 9 3.57 -20.20 -2.53
N ILE A 10 3.71 -18.99 -3.10
CA ILE A 10 4.96 -18.23 -3.09
C ILE A 10 5.34 -17.86 -1.66
N MET A 11 4.40 -17.29 -0.90
CA MET A 11 4.65 -16.89 0.49
C MET A 11 5.05 -18.08 1.37
N GLU A 12 4.41 -19.24 1.24
CA GLU A 12 4.78 -20.47 1.95
C GLU A 12 6.22 -20.91 1.61
N LYS A 13 6.64 -20.79 0.34
CA LYS A 13 8.03 -21.06 -0.06
C LYS A 13 9.00 -20.05 0.54
N GLU A 14 8.65 -18.78 0.59
CA GLU A 14 9.52 -17.73 1.14
C GLU A 14 9.62 -17.83 2.68
N ILE A 15 8.59 -18.34 3.37
CA ILE A 15 8.67 -18.71 4.79
C ILE A 15 9.69 -19.84 4.99
N LYS A 16 9.67 -20.88 4.16
CA LYS A 16 10.67 -21.97 4.19
C LYS A 16 12.10 -21.48 3.94
N LYS A 17 12.26 -20.33 3.27
CA LYS A 17 13.55 -19.66 3.04
C LYS A 17 13.94 -18.66 4.13
N GLY A 18 13.15 -18.56 5.20
CA GLY A 18 13.46 -17.71 6.36
C GLY A 18 12.66 -16.41 6.45
N SER A 19 11.63 -16.20 5.62
CA SER A 19 10.74 -15.05 5.84
C SER A 19 9.86 -15.27 7.07
N THR A 20 9.68 -14.25 7.90
CA THR A 20 8.81 -14.29 9.08
C THR A 20 7.36 -14.55 8.65
N PRO A 21 6.67 -15.55 9.23
CA PRO A 21 5.35 -15.98 8.78
C PRO A 21 4.23 -15.11 9.36
N LEU A 22 4.13 -13.86 8.90
CA LEU A 22 3.03 -12.95 9.24
C LEU A 22 1.72 -13.43 8.60
N ARG A 23 0.61 -13.34 9.34
CA ARG A 23 -0.74 -13.70 8.86
C ARG A 23 -1.60 -12.45 8.76
N PHE A 24 -2.24 -12.25 7.62
CA PHE A 24 -3.18 -11.14 7.46
C PHE A 24 -4.43 -11.39 8.31
N GLU A 25 -4.79 -10.42 9.15
CA GLU A 25 -5.96 -10.49 10.02
C GLU A 25 -7.12 -9.69 9.43
N LYS A 26 -6.89 -8.39 9.20
CA LYS A 26 -7.91 -7.48 8.69
C LYS A 26 -7.31 -6.21 8.12
N ILE A 27 -8.13 -5.50 7.36
CA ILE A 27 -7.91 -4.11 6.99
C ILE A 27 -8.80 -3.23 7.88
N SER A 28 -8.28 -2.08 8.31
CA SER A 28 -9.00 -1.08 9.09
C SER A 28 -9.01 0.21 8.29
N ILE A 29 -10.22 0.66 7.97
CA ILE A 29 -10.50 1.91 7.26
C ILE A 29 -11.75 2.50 7.91
N ASP A 30 -11.68 3.78 8.24
CA ASP A 30 -12.78 4.58 8.78
C ASP A 30 -12.82 5.94 8.08
N GLU A 31 -13.78 6.80 8.45
CA GLU A 31 -13.96 8.11 7.82
C GLU A 31 -12.71 9.01 7.95
N THR A 32 -11.94 8.87 9.04
CA THR A 32 -10.71 9.66 9.24
C THR A 32 -9.56 9.22 8.33
N CYS A 33 -9.71 8.07 7.66
CA CYS A 33 -8.75 7.58 6.69
C CYS A 33 -8.81 8.32 5.35
N TYR A 34 -9.84 9.12 5.11
CA TYR A 34 -10.03 9.89 3.87
C TYR A 34 -9.68 11.36 4.08
N GLN A 35 -8.84 11.89 3.20
CA GLN A 35 -8.50 13.30 3.18
C GLN A 35 -8.71 13.85 1.78
N GLU A 36 -9.63 14.81 1.64
CA GLU A 36 -9.91 15.45 0.36
C GLU A 36 -8.72 16.28 -0.13
N ILE A 37 -8.52 16.27 -1.43
CA ILE A 37 -7.52 17.06 -2.13
C ILE A 37 -8.25 18.09 -3.00
N ILE A 38 -8.22 19.33 -2.52
CA ILE A 38 -8.97 20.45 -3.08
C ILE A 38 -8.19 21.24 -4.16
N SER A 39 -6.97 20.82 -4.48
CA SER A 39 -6.20 21.49 -5.54
C SER A 39 -5.09 20.64 -6.13
N ARG A 40 -4.67 21.05 -7.33
CA ARG A 40 -3.51 20.48 -8.02
C ARG A 40 -2.23 20.68 -7.23
N GLU A 41 -2.02 21.85 -6.65
CA GLU A 41 -0.84 22.16 -5.83
C GLU A 41 -0.74 21.18 -4.66
N LYS A 42 -1.89 20.84 -4.05
CA LYS A 42 -1.93 19.92 -2.92
C LYS A 42 -1.61 18.49 -3.30
N ILE A 43 -2.14 17.96 -4.41
CA ILE A 43 -1.76 16.59 -4.84
C ILE A 43 -0.27 16.52 -5.17
N LEU A 44 0.30 17.56 -5.77
CA LEU A 44 1.71 17.60 -6.11
C LEU A 44 2.59 17.57 -4.85
N GLU A 45 2.25 18.37 -3.84
CA GLU A 45 2.92 18.36 -2.53
C GLU A 45 2.85 16.96 -1.89
N VAL A 46 1.66 16.37 -1.83
CA VAL A 46 1.41 15.03 -1.28
C VAL A 46 2.23 13.97 -2.01
N LEU A 47 2.23 13.99 -3.35
CA LEU A 47 2.99 13.03 -4.14
C LEU A 47 4.50 13.17 -3.89
N ARG A 48 5.02 14.41 -3.76
CA ARG A 48 6.42 14.62 -3.38
C ARG A 48 6.72 14.08 -1.99
N TYR A 49 5.83 14.32 -1.02
CA TYR A 49 5.96 13.85 0.35
C TYR A 49 5.98 12.32 0.41
N ILE A 50 4.97 11.64 -0.13
CA ILE A 50 4.81 10.17 -0.09
C ILE A 50 6.03 9.46 -0.71
N HIS A 51 6.53 9.99 -1.83
CA HIS A 51 7.70 9.40 -2.52
C HIS A 51 9.04 9.90 -1.97
N ARG A 52 9.04 10.84 -1.00
CA ARG A 52 10.24 11.43 -0.40
C ARG A 52 11.20 11.97 -1.48
N VAL A 53 10.66 12.77 -2.38
CA VAL A 53 11.36 13.45 -3.48
C VAL A 53 11.28 14.98 -3.35
N GLY A 54 11.98 15.71 -4.22
CA GLY A 54 12.09 17.17 -4.13
C GLY A 54 12.64 17.65 -2.78
N GLU A 55 11.93 18.56 -2.13
CA GLU A 55 12.26 19.11 -0.81
C GLU A 55 12.20 18.05 0.32
N TYR A 56 11.44 16.96 0.14
CA TYR A 56 11.28 15.92 1.15
C TYR A 56 12.36 14.82 1.10
N LYS A 57 13.41 14.99 0.27
CA LYS A 57 14.51 14.01 0.15
C LYS A 57 15.21 13.74 1.48
N THR A 58 15.32 14.75 2.34
CA THR A 58 15.96 14.65 3.66
C THR A 58 15.21 13.73 4.63
N TYR A 59 13.90 13.55 4.43
CA TYR A 59 13.08 12.62 5.23
C TYR A 59 13.18 11.16 4.74
N ALA A 60 13.96 10.88 3.68
CA ALA A 60 14.17 9.52 3.21
C ALA A 60 15.13 8.76 4.12
N ASN A 61 14.58 8.06 5.11
CA ASN A 61 15.35 7.17 5.99
C ASN A 61 15.48 5.75 5.40
N LYS A 62 16.21 4.87 6.11
CA LYS A 62 16.41 3.47 5.72
C LYS A 62 15.11 2.68 5.56
N MET A 63 14.00 3.09 6.18
CA MET A 63 12.72 2.37 6.09
C MET A 63 12.02 2.60 4.74
N VAL A 64 12.29 3.73 4.06
CA VAL A 64 11.66 4.08 2.77
C VAL A 64 11.97 3.05 1.67
N ILE A 65 13.09 2.33 1.78
CA ILE A 65 13.47 1.27 0.81
C ILE A 65 12.50 0.07 0.82
N ASN A 66 11.71 -0.07 1.89
CA ASN A 66 10.72 -1.13 2.04
C ASN A 66 9.35 -0.74 1.48
N ASN A 67 9.13 0.53 1.11
CA ASN A 67 7.89 0.96 0.50
C ASN A 67 7.64 0.21 -0.80
N VAL A 68 6.42 -0.33 -0.93
CA VAL A 68 5.90 -0.94 -2.15
C VAL A 68 5.00 0.06 -2.84
N TYR A 69 5.19 0.20 -4.14
CA TYR A 69 4.37 1.05 -4.99
C TYR A 69 3.69 0.16 -6.03
N THR A 70 2.46 0.51 -6.35
CA THR A 70 1.66 -0.16 -7.38
C THR A 70 1.48 0.79 -8.54
N TYR A 71 1.59 0.30 -9.77
CA TYR A 71 1.11 1.02 -10.94
C TYR A 71 0.48 0.05 -11.94
N MET A 72 -0.44 0.55 -12.76
CA MET A 72 -1.08 -0.25 -13.80
C MET A 72 -0.15 -0.37 -15.00
N ARG A 73 0.28 -1.59 -15.31
CA ARG A 73 0.97 -1.95 -16.55
C ARG A 73 0.01 -2.76 -17.42
N MET A 74 -0.45 -2.20 -18.53
CA MET A 74 -1.36 -2.88 -19.47
C MET A 74 -2.54 -3.56 -18.76
N ASN A 75 -3.21 -2.82 -17.87
CA ASN A 75 -4.32 -3.27 -17.01
C ASN A 75 -3.98 -4.31 -15.93
N THR A 76 -2.69 -4.56 -15.68
CA THR A 76 -2.25 -5.40 -14.57
C THR A 76 -1.51 -4.55 -13.54
N PRO A 77 -1.90 -4.61 -12.25
CA PRO A 77 -1.15 -3.94 -11.19
C PRO A 77 0.21 -4.62 -11.02
N ASP A 78 1.26 -3.85 -11.27
CA ASP A 78 2.65 -4.24 -11.09
C ASP A 78 3.17 -3.62 -9.79
N PHE A 79 3.72 -4.46 -8.93
CA PHE A 79 4.19 -4.07 -7.61
C PHE A 79 5.70 -3.98 -7.60
N THR A 80 6.24 -2.82 -7.23
CA THR A 80 7.69 -2.61 -7.18
C THR A 80 8.12 -1.97 -5.87
N ARG A 81 9.35 -2.27 -5.45
CA ARG A 81 10.01 -1.53 -4.35
C ARG A 81 10.90 -0.45 -4.93
N ALA A 82 10.84 0.74 -4.36
CA ALA A 82 11.75 1.82 -4.72
C ALA A 82 12.98 1.78 -3.80
N ARG A 83 14.12 1.27 -4.30
CA ARG A 83 15.34 1.09 -3.49
C ARG A 83 16.24 2.31 -3.51
N SER A 84 16.13 3.12 -4.56
CA SER A 84 16.94 4.32 -4.77
C SER A 84 16.08 5.58 -4.88
N ILE A 85 16.74 6.73 -4.80
CA ILE A 85 16.10 8.02 -5.11
C ILE A 85 15.62 8.07 -6.56
N PHE A 86 16.36 7.48 -7.50
CA PHE A 86 15.98 7.42 -8.91
C PHE A 86 14.70 6.62 -9.12
N ASP A 87 14.52 5.51 -8.39
CA ASP A 87 13.28 4.73 -8.45
C ASP A 87 12.09 5.57 -7.97
N ARG A 88 12.24 6.31 -6.86
CA ARG A 88 11.18 7.15 -6.30
C ARG A 88 10.84 8.34 -7.20
N GLU A 89 11.84 9.01 -7.76
CA GLU A 89 11.65 10.06 -8.76
C GLU A 89 10.93 9.51 -10.00
N LYS A 90 11.30 8.32 -10.49
CA LYS A 90 10.64 7.68 -11.63
C LYS A 90 9.15 7.41 -11.35
N ILE A 91 8.83 6.89 -10.17
CA ILE A 91 7.44 6.62 -9.76
C ILE A 91 6.68 7.94 -9.61
N TYR A 92 7.27 8.96 -8.99
CA TYR A 92 6.68 10.29 -8.88
C TYR A 92 6.31 10.85 -10.27
N HIS A 93 7.23 10.84 -11.24
CA HIS A 93 6.95 11.30 -12.60
C HIS A 93 5.90 10.44 -13.33
N GLN A 94 5.78 9.15 -13.01
CA GLN A 94 4.69 8.32 -13.50
C GLN A 94 3.34 8.77 -12.93
N MET A 95 3.27 9.07 -11.64
CA MET A 95 2.03 9.56 -11.00
C MET A 95 1.61 10.93 -11.55
N LEU A 96 2.57 11.83 -11.84
CA LEU A 96 2.28 13.09 -12.52
C LEU A 96 1.64 12.90 -13.90
N ARG A 97 2.08 11.87 -14.65
CA ARG A 97 1.46 11.53 -15.94
C ARG A 97 0.05 10.98 -15.77
N GLN A 98 -0.22 10.22 -14.70
CA GLN A 98 -1.56 9.72 -14.41
C GLN A 98 -2.50 10.84 -13.98
N GLU A 99 -2.07 11.75 -13.11
CA GLU A 99 -2.84 12.95 -12.73
C GLU A 99 -3.23 13.75 -13.97
N LYS A 100 -2.28 14.02 -14.88
CA LYS A 100 -2.55 14.73 -16.14
C LYS A 100 -3.53 13.98 -17.06
N LYS A 101 -3.53 12.64 -17.02
CA LYS A 101 -4.45 11.81 -17.83
C LYS A 101 -5.86 11.81 -17.23
N LEU A 102 -5.96 11.74 -15.90
CA LEU A 102 -7.23 11.69 -15.17
C LEU A 102 -7.93 13.05 -15.14
N GLN A 103 -7.17 14.15 -15.10
CA GLN A 103 -7.68 15.52 -15.02
C GLN A 103 -8.73 15.70 -13.91
N PRO A 104 -8.37 15.42 -12.63
CA PRO A 104 -9.29 15.65 -11.52
C PRO A 104 -9.68 17.13 -11.44
N ASN A 105 -10.94 17.37 -11.10
CA ASN A 105 -11.50 18.72 -10.90
C ASN A 105 -11.18 19.28 -9.51
N TYR A 106 -10.78 18.42 -8.58
CA TYR A 106 -10.48 18.76 -7.18
C TYR A 106 -11.68 19.36 -6.44
N ASP A 107 -12.89 18.93 -6.81
CA ASP A 107 -14.16 19.31 -6.20
C ASP A 107 -14.90 18.04 -5.78
N GLY A 108 -14.43 17.43 -4.68
CA GLY A 108 -14.96 16.17 -4.18
C GLY A 108 -14.62 14.91 -4.98
N ASP A 109 -13.69 14.96 -5.95
CA ASP A 109 -13.31 13.84 -6.81
C ASP A 109 -11.88 13.30 -6.57
N CYS A 110 -11.13 13.90 -5.64
CA CYS A 110 -9.75 13.51 -5.34
C CYS A 110 -9.51 13.37 -3.83
N TYR A 111 -8.99 12.22 -3.38
CA TYR A 111 -8.74 11.94 -1.97
C TYR A 111 -7.45 11.14 -1.77
N ILE A 112 -6.82 11.31 -0.61
CA ILE A 112 -5.86 10.35 -0.06
C ILE A 112 -6.63 9.41 0.87
N GLU A 113 -6.53 8.11 0.61
CA GLU A 113 -6.99 7.07 1.52
C GLU A 113 -5.81 6.46 2.27
N THR A 114 -5.90 6.36 3.59
CA THR A 114 -4.92 5.66 4.43
C THR A 114 -5.55 4.41 5.03
N ALA A 115 -5.21 3.24 4.49
CA ALA A 115 -5.68 1.97 5.04
C ALA A 115 -4.64 1.30 5.95
N LYS A 116 -5.06 0.82 7.13
CA LYS A 116 -4.18 0.05 8.03
C LYS A 116 -4.42 -1.44 7.85
N CYS A 117 -3.41 -2.17 7.40
CA CYS A 117 -3.44 -3.63 7.40
C CYS A 117 -2.84 -4.18 8.69
N ILE A 118 -3.58 -5.07 9.34
CA ILE A 118 -3.18 -5.70 10.59
C ILE A 118 -2.74 -7.12 10.29
N PHE A 119 -1.56 -7.47 10.77
CA PHE A 119 -0.99 -8.80 10.63
C PHE A 119 -0.65 -9.36 12.01
N SER A 120 -0.92 -10.64 12.22
CA SER A 120 -0.50 -11.37 13.43
C SER A 120 0.81 -12.11 13.20
N LEU A 121 1.61 -12.18 14.26
CA LEU A 121 2.78 -13.05 14.34
C LEU A 121 2.40 -14.28 15.18
N PRO A 122 2.55 -15.52 14.67
CA PRO A 122 2.31 -16.72 15.47
C PRO A 122 3.19 -16.74 16.72
N GLU A 123 2.62 -17.05 17.89
CA GLU A 123 3.31 -17.03 19.20
C GLU A 123 4.62 -17.83 19.20
N VAL A 124 4.63 -18.97 18.51
CA VAL A 124 5.82 -19.83 18.33
C VAL A 124 7.01 -19.13 17.63
N GLN A 125 6.79 -17.97 17.03
CA GLN A 125 7.81 -17.15 16.38
C GLN A 125 8.23 -15.93 17.20
N TRP A 126 7.53 -15.61 18.30
CA TRP A 126 7.75 -14.36 19.04
C TRP A 126 9.19 -14.24 19.51
N GLU A 127 9.71 -15.29 20.15
CA GLU A 127 11.07 -15.27 20.68
C GLU A 127 12.14 -15.15 19.59
N LYS A 128 11.89 -15.72 18.41
CA LYS A 128 12.81 -15.61 17.25
C LYS A 128 12.81 -14.23 16.61
N CYS A 129 11.71 -13.49 16.76
CA CYS A 129 11.55 -12.16 16.19
C CYS A 129 11.83 -11.04 17.21
N ARG A 130 11.92 -11.35 18.51
CA ARG A 130 12.24 -10.39 19.56
C ARG A 130 13.64 -9.81 19.34
N MET A 131 13.76 -8.50 19.48
CA MET A 131 15.04 -7.79 19.46
C MET A 131 14.98 -6.52 20.30
N GLN A 132 16.13 -5.96 20.66
CA GLN A 132 16.21 -4.63 21.27
C GLN A 132 16.60 -3.60 20.22
N TYR A 133 15.86 -2.49 20.16
CA TYR A 133 16.15 -1.35 19.31
C TYR A 133 16.03 -0.07 20.13
N LYS A 134 17.15 0.67 20.27
CA LYS A 134 17.23 1.88 21.11
C LYS A 134 16.78 1.62 22.56
N ASP A 135 17.27 0.53 23.15
CA ASP A 135 16.97 0.12 24.53
C ASP A 135 15.50 -0.24 24.80
N GLU A 136 14.68 -0.35 23.76
CA GLU A 136 13.30 -0.82 23.83
C GLU A 136 13.17 -2.23 23.25
N ASP A 137 12.45 -3.09 23.96
CA ASP A 137 12.05 -4.40 23.47
C ASP A 137 11.07 -4.24 22.31
N THR A 138 11.39 -4.85 21.17
CA THR A 138 10.61 -4.77 19.95
C THR A 138 10.69 -6.06 19.14
N PHE A 139 10.10 -6.06 17.94
CA PHE A 139 10.15 -7.16 17.00
C PHE A 139 10.81 -6.74 15.70
N GLY A 140 11.67 -7.60 15.16
CA GLY A 140 12.17 -7.49 13.80
C GLY A 140 11.71 -8.66 12.94
N PHE A 141 11.41 -8.33 11.69
CA PHE A 141 10.88 -9.28 10.71
C PHE A 141 11.82 -9.37 9.53
N VAL A 142 12.29 -10.58 9.24
CA VAL A 142 13.05 -10.86 8.02
C VAL A 142 12.03 -11.16 6.94
N LEU A 143 11.94 -10.32 5.91
CA LEU A 143 10.94 -10.48 4.86
C LEU A 143 11.62 -10.39 3.49
N SER A 144 11.46 -11.43 2.67
CA SER A 144 11.93 -11.36 1.28
C SER A 144 11.07 -10.42 0.45
N ASN A 145 11.59 -9.94 -0.68
CA ASN A 145 10.83 -9.06 -1.58
C ASN A 145 9.53 -9.70 -2.02
N LYS A 146 9.56 -11.00 -2.38
CA LYS A 146 8.37 -11.73 -2.82
C LYS A 146 7.35 -11.85 -1.69
N TYR A 147 7.83 -12.01 -0.45
CA TYR A 147 6.96 -12.08 0.71
C TYR A 147 6.27 -10.74 1.00
N ILE A 148 7.02 -9.62 0.98
CA ILE A 148 6.47 -8.26 1.14
C ILE A 148 5.40 -7.96 0.09
N LEU A 149 5.66 -8.30 -1.18
CA LEU A 149 4.69 -8.12 -2.27
C LEU A 149 3.42 -8.97 -2.04
N GLY A 150 3.59 -10.18 -1.48
CA GLY A 150 2.48 -11.03 -1.08
C GLY A 150 1.62 -10.39 0.02
N LEU A 151 2.24 -9.87 1.08
CA LEU A 151 1.53 -9.15 2.16
C LEU A 151 0.75 -7.94 1.62
N TYR A 152 1.38 -7.14 0.74
CA TYR A 152 0.71 -6.02 0.10
C TYR A 152 -0.49 -6.47 -0.74
N LYS A 153 -0.38 -7.61 -1.43
CA LYS A 153 -1.50 -8.14 -2.21
C LYS A 153 -2.69 -8.54 -1.33
N TYR A 154 -2.45 -9.14 -0.16
CA TYR A 154 -3.52 -9.41 0.82
C TYR A 154 -4.25 -8.13 1.24
N CYS A 155 -3.50 -7.05 1.53
CA CYS A 155 -4.07 -5.74 1.81
C CYS A 155 -4.99 -5.24 0.69
N ARG A 156 -4.51 -5.30 -0.56
CA ARG A 156 -5.24 -4.80 -1.71
C ARG A 156 -6.51 -5.60 -1.98
N GLU A 157 -6.45 -6.94 -1.90
CA GLU A 157 -7.67 -7.75 -2.07
C GLU A 157 -8.68 -7.49 -0.94
N ALA A 158 -8.23 -7.36 0.32
CA ALA A 158 -9.12 -7.02 1.42
C ALA A 158 -9.77 -5.62 1.24
N ARG A 159 -9.03 -4.63 0.74
CA ARG A 159 -9.58 -3.31 0.39
C ARG A 159 -10.63 -3.40 -0.71
N ARG A 160 -10.37 -4.21 -1.74
CA ARG A 160 -11.27 -4.43 -2.87
C ARG A 160 -12.56 -5.08 -2.40
N ASP A 161 -12.47 -6.13 -1.59
CA ASP A 161 -13.63 -6.83 -1.04
C ASP A 161 -14.48 -5.89 -0.17
N LEU A 162 -13.83 -5.07 0.68
CA LEU A 162 -14.51 -4.03 1.47
C LEU A 162 -15.25 -3.02 0.58
N ALA A 163 -14.65 -2.58 -0.52
CA ALA A 163 -15.29 -1.66 -1.47
C ALA A 163 -16.54 -2.30 -2.10
N LEU A 164 -16.43 -3.56 -2.52
CA LEU A 164 -17.53 -4.29 -3.14
C LEU A 164 -18.69 -4.50 -2.18
N ASP A 165 -18.39 -4.78 -0.91
CA ASP A 165 -19.42 -4.97 0.11
C ASP A 165 -20.09 -3.64 0.49
N GLN A 166 -19.35 -2.54 0.55
CA GLN A 166 -19.93 -1.20 0.71
C GLN A 166 -20.85 -0.83 -0.46
N VAL A 167 -20.43 -1.08 -1.71
CA VAL A 167 -21.28 -0.84 -2.90
C VAL A 167 -22.55 -1.71 -2.87
N LYS A 168 -22.47 -2.97 -2.41
CA LYS A 168 -23.66 -3.81 -2.23
C LYS A 168 -24.61 -3.25 -1.16
N GLN A 169 -24.07 -2.69 -0.08
CA GLN A 169 -24.86 -2.04 0.98
C GLN A 169 -25.46 -0.69 0.51
N GLU A 170 -24.72 0.11 -0.26
CA GLU A 170 -25.15 1.40 -0.83
C GLU A 170 -26.16 1.28 -1.99
N ASN A 171 -26.24 0.10 -2.62
CA ASN A 171 -27.31 -0.22 -3.56
C ASN A 171 -28.69 -0.34 -2.88
N ASP A 172 -28.75 -0.25 -1.55
CA ASP A 172 -29.91 0.25 -0.82
C ASP A 172 -29.79 1.79 -0.66
N LYS A 173 -30.18 2.50 -1.73
CA LYS A 173 -30.54 3.93 -1.84
C LYS A 173 -29.52 5.09 -1.85
N THR A 174 -28.19 4.93 -1.89
CA THR A 174 -27.32 6.15 -2.04
C THR A 174 -25.95 5.97 -2.72
N GLY A 175 -25.80 5.00 -3.63
CA GLY A 175 -24.54 4.72 -4.35
C GLY A 175 -24.11 5.74 -5.43
N ARG A 176 -23.86 7.01 -5.08
CA ARG A 176 -23.32 8.01 -6.03
C ARG A 176 -21.89 8.50 -5.77
N LEU A 177 -21.21 8.09 -4.69
CA LEU A 177 -19.87 8.62 -4.36
C LEU A 177 -18.69 7.66 -4.56
N MET A 178 -18.89 6.33 -4.66
CA MET A 178 -17.76 5.36 -4.77
C MET A 178 -17.79 4.47 -6.02
N GLY A 179 -18.17 5.04 -7.15
CA GLY A 179 -18.13 4.41 -8.47
C GLY A 179 -16.81 4.61 -9.24
N LEU A 180 -15.68 4.89 -8.56
CA LEU A 180 -14.36 4.92 -9.21
C LEU A 180 -13.95 3.49 -9.56
N LYS A 181 -14.54 2.97 -10.64
CA LYS A 181 -14.02 1.81 -11.38
C LYS A 181 -12.57 2.11 -11.70
N ASP A 182 -11.69 1.17 -11.37
CA ASP A 182 -10.30 1.15 -11.83
C ASP A 182 -10.23 1.54 -13.31
N VAL A 183 -9.73 2.74 -13.61
CA VAL A 183 -9.33 3.18 -14.95
C VAL A 183 -7.81 3.05 -15.09
#